data_AF-A0A1Z9F415-F1
#
_entry.id   AF-A0A1Z9F415-F1
#
_cell.length_a   1.000
_cell.length_b   1.000
_cell.length_c   1.000
_cell.angle_alpha   90.00
_cell.angle_beta   90.00
_cell.angle_gamma   90.00
#
_symmetry.space_group_name_H-M   'P 1'
#
loop_
_entity.id
_entity.type
_entity.pdbx_description
1 polymer ?
#
loop_
_entity_poly.entity_id
_entity_poly.type
_entity_poly.pdbx_seq_one_letter_code
_entity_poly.pdbx_strand_id
1 'polypeptide(L)' 'MTELTKGIVNVVKSTMDESLLLAIVFFIGHIIIAMIVVSVITGASIWEAGAVAIIEPAINSVWFYILHKIWKRYHGGKK' A
#
# COMPACT_ATOMS: atom_id res chain seq x y z
N MET A 1 -21.44 27.81 -6.51
CA MET A 1 -20.78 26.53 -6.84
C MET A 1 -19.25 26.61 -6.75
N THR A 2 -18.61 27.74 -7.06
CA THR A 2 -17.14 27.91 -7.03
C THR A 2 -16.53 27.88 -5.62
N GLU A 3 -17.28 28.28 -4.58
CA GLU A 3 -16.79 28.32 -3.21
C GLU A 3 -16.67 26.93 -2.55
N LEU A 4 -17.59 26.01 -2.86
CA LEU A 4 -17.48 24.61 -2.40
C LEU A 4 -16.27 23.91 -3.05
N THR A 5 -16.06 24.10 -4.35
CA THR A 5 -14.87 23.56 -5.04
C THR A 5 -13.58 24.17 -4.48
N LYS A 6 -13.53 25.48 -4.24
CA LYS A 6 -12.36 26.14 -3.65
C LYS A 6 -12.10 25.70 -2.21
N GLY A 7 -13.14 25.52 -1.40
CA GLY A 7 -13.02 25.01 -0.03
C GLY A 7 -12.46 23.59 0.01
N ILE A 8 -12.99 22.69 -0.83
CA ILE A 8 -12.49 21.30 -0.96
C ILE A 8 -11.02 21.30 -1.42
N VAL A 9 -10.69 22.09 -2.45
CA VAL A 9 -9.32 22.16 -2.97
C VAL A 9 -8.34 22.74 -1.93
N ASN A 10 -8.76 23.72 -1.13
CA ASN A 10 -7.90 24.31 -0.10
C ASN A 10 -7.69 23.37 1.09
N VAL A 11 -8.72 22.59 1.47
CA VAL A 11 -8.63 21.55 2.50
C VAL A 11 -7.76 20.37 2.03
N VAL A 12 -7.88 19.97 0.76
CA VAL A 12 -7.00 18.96 0.17
C VAL A 12 -5.55 19.45 0.15
N LYS A 13 -5.29 20.69 -0.29
CA LYS A 13 -3.95 21.28 -0.25
C LYS A 13 -3.37 21.38 1.16
N SER A 14 -4.18 21.68 2.18
CA SER A 14 -3.71 21.75 3.56
C SER A 14 -3.52 20.39 4.23
N THR A 15 -4.09 19.32 3.66
CA THR A 15 -4.02 17.94 4.19
C THR A 15 -3.02 17.07 3.41
N MET A 16 -2.56 17.52 2.25
CA MET A 16 -1.46 16.89 1.52
C MET A 16 -0.13 17.21 2.21
N ASP A 17 0.15 16.52 3.31
CA ASP A 17 1.49 16.48 3.89
C ASP A 17 2.47 15.91 2.85
N GLU A 18 3.70 16.42 2.82
CA GLU A 18 4.74 15.91 1.91
C GLU A 18 4.91 14.38 2.02
N SER A 19 4.67 13.83 3.20
CA SER A 19 4.69 12.39 3.46
C SER A 19 3.64 11.61 2.66
N LEU A 20 2.46 12.18 2.39
CA LEU A 20 1.42 11.53 1.60
C LEU A 20 1.79 11.49 0.12
N LEU A 21 2.34 12.60 -0.40
CA LEU A 21 2.88 12.65 -1.76
C LEU A 21 4.02 11.66 -1.95
N LEU A 22 4.98 11.62 -1.01
CA LEU A 22 6.08 10.65 -1.03
C LEU A 22 5.56 9.22 -0.98
N ALA A 23 4.55 8.93 -0.15
CA ALA A 23 3.95 7.59 -0.05
C ALA A 23 3.30 7.14 -1.36
N ILE A 24 2.59 8.03 -2.05
CA ILE A 24 1.96 7.74 -3.35
C ILE A 24 3.02 7.48 -4.41
N VAL A 25 4.04 8.34 -4.51
CA VAL A 25 5.15 8.16 -5.47
C VAL A 25 5.91 6.87 -5.20
N PHE A 26 6.19 6.57 -3.93
CA PHE A 26 6.83 5.33 -3.52
C PHE A 26 6.00 4.09 -3.90
N PHE A 27 4.69 4.13 -3.66
CA PHE A 27 3.79 3.01 -3.98
C PHE A 27 3.73 2.75 -5.49
N ILE A 28 3.61 3.79 -6.31
CA ILE A 28 3.62 3.67 -7.77
C ILE A 28 4.97 3.12 -8.26
N GLY A 29 6.08 3.65 -7.73
CA GLY A 29 7.42 3.17 -8.06
C GLY A 29 7.61 1.69 -7.68
N HIS A 30 7.12 1.27 -6.51
CA HIS A 30 7.15 -0.11 -6.08
C HIS A 30 6.42 -1.04 -7.06
N ILE A 31 5.21 -0.69 -7.48
CA ILE A 31 4.45 -1.50 -8.45
C ILE A 31 5.22 -1.65 -9.76
N ILE A 32 5.80 -0.57 -10.30
CA ILE A 32 6.56 -0.61 -11.55
C ILE A 32 7.79 -1.51 -11.42
N ILE A 33 8.58 -1.35 -10.35
CA ILE A 33 9.78 -2.14 -10.11
C ILE A 33 9.42 -3.61 -9.90
N ALA A 34 8.40 -3.91 -9.08
CA ALA A 34 7.95 -5.27 -8.81
C ALA A 34 7.47 -5.98 -10.08
N MET A 35 6.70 -5.28 -10.94
CA MET A 35 6.26 -5.84 -12.22
C MET A 35 7.44 -6.22 -13.13
N ILE A 36 8.43 -5.33 -13.24
CA ILE A 36 9.62 -5.56 -14.07
C ILE A 36 10.43 -6.75 -13.51
N VAL A 37 10.71 -6.74 -12.20
CA VAL A 37 11.51 -7.78 -11.54
C VAL A 37 10.83 -9.15 -11.66
N VAL A 38 9.53 -9.24 -11.38
CA VAL A 38 8.78 -10.50 -11.46
C VAL A 38 8.73 -11.01 -12.91
N SER A 39 8.45 -10.13 -13.87
CA SER A 39 8.40 -10.51 -15.29
C SER A 39 9.77 -10.97 -15.81
N VAL A 40 10.86 -10.32 -15.39
CA VAL A 40 12.24 -10.71 -15.79
C VAL A 40 12.65 -12.04 -15.16
N ILE A 41 12.34 -12.26 -13.88
CA ILE A 41 12.78 -13.47 -13.16
C ILE A 41 11.94 -14.69 -13.55
N THR A 42 10.63 -14.52 -13.70
CA THR A 42 9.71 -15.65 -13.92
C THR A 42 9.28 -15.83 -15.38
N GLY A 43 9.50 -14.81 -16.24
CA GLY A 43 8.99 -14.80 -17.61
C GLY A 43 7.47 -14.57 -17.70
N ALA A 44 6.80 -14.29 -16.57
CA ALA A 44 5.36 -14.06 -16.51
C ALA A 44 4.96 -12.76 -17.24
N SER A 45 3.72 -12.72 -17.73
CA SER A 45 3.19 -11.53 -18.38
C SER A 45 3.12 -10.34 -17.41
N ILE A 46 3.19 -9.11 -17.93
CA ILE A 46 3.08 -7.89 -17.11
C ILE A 46 1.77 -7.86 -16.31
N TRP A 47 0.72 -8.50 -16.84
CA TRP A 47 -0.57 -8.63 -16.15
C TRP A 47 -0.49 -9.50 -14.90
N GLU A 48 0.16 -10.66 -15.00
CA GLU A 48 0.39 -11.56 -13.86
C GLU A 48 1.34 -10.93 -12.84
N ALA A 49 2.40 -10.27 -13.31
CA ALA A 49 3.34 -9.56 -12.46
C ALA A 49 2.67 -8.39 -11.70
N GLY A 50 1.76 -7.67 -12.36
CA GLY A 50 0.98 -6.58 -11.74
C GLY A 50 -0.02 -7.10 -10.71
N ALA A 51 -0.66 -8.24 -10.97
CA ALA A 51 -1.53 -8.88 -10.00
C ALA A 51 -0.75 -9.30 -8.74
N VAL A 52 0.43 -9.91 -8.91
CA VAL A 52 1.31 -10.29 -7.79
C VAL A 52 1.74 -9.06 -6.98
N ALA A 53 2.15 -7.97 -7.64
CA ALA A 53 2.61 -6.75 -6.98
C ALA A 53 1.56 -6.11 -6.03
N ILE A 54 0.28 -6.40 -6.21
CA ILE A 54 -0.81 -5.91 -5.34
C ILE A 54 -1.27 -6.98 -4.36
N ILE A 55 -1.41 -8.22 -4.82
CA ILE A 55 -1.93 -9.33 -4.03
C ILE A 55 -0.95 -9.74 -2.94
N GLU A 56 0.35 -9.78 -3.23
CA GLU A 56 1.40 -10.14 -2.27
C GLU A 56 1.39 -9.24 -1.03
N PRO A 57 1.47 -7.90 -1.14
CA PRO A 57 1.40 -7.03 0.05
C PRO A 57 0.06 -7.12 0.79
N ALA A 58 -1.06 -7.40 0.10
CA ALA A 58 -2.36 -7.59 0.75
C ALA A 58 -2.40 -8.88 1.58
N ILE A 59 -1.98 -10.00 1.02
CA ILE A 59 -1.90 -11.29 1.73
C ILE A 59 -0.92 -11.19 2.89
N ASN A 60 0.25 -10.56 2.68
CA ASN A 60 1.24 -10.37 3.73
C ASN A 60 0.69 -9.54 4.90
N SER A 61 -0.13 -8.52 4.62
CA SER A 61 -0.81 -7.72 5.65
C SER A 61 -1.84 -8.53 6.44
N VAL A 62 -2.62 -9.38 5.77
CA VAL A 62 -3.59 -10.28 6.43
C VAL A 62 -2.87 -11.29 7.33
N TRP A 63 -1.78 -11.88 6.83
CA TRP A 63 -0.96 -12.80 7.61
C TRP A 63 -0.35 -12.12 8.84
N PHE A 64 0.18 -10.90 8.69
CA PHE A 64 0.68 -10.11 9.80
C PHE A 64 -0.40 -9.85 10.86
N TYR A 65 -1.64 -9.55 10.46
CA TYR A 65 -2.75 -9.39 11.40
C TYR A 65 -3.05 -10.67 12.19
N ILE A 66 -3.04 -11.83 11.52
CA ILE A 66 -3.24 -13.14 12.17
C ILE A 66 -2.12 -13.40 13.19
N LEU A 67 -0.86 -13.22 12.78
CA LEU A 67 0.30 -13.36 13.65
C LEU A 67 0.23 -12.41 14.85
N HIS A 68 -0.15 -11.16 14.64
CA HIS A 68 -0.30 -10.18 15.71
C HIS A 68 -1.42 -10.58 16.69
N LYS A 69 -2.54 -11.11 16.18
CA LYS A 69 -3.64 -11.62 17.01
C LYS A 69 -3.22 -12.84 17.85
N ILE A 70 -2.46 -13.75 17.25
CA ILE A 70 -1.86 -14.92 17.92
C ILE A 70 -0.89 -14.44 19.00
N TRP A 71 0.06 -13.57 18.65
CA TRP A 71 1.05 -13.01 19.56
C TRP A 71 0.39 -12.35 20.77
N LYS A 72 -0.65 -11.53 20.55
CA LYS A 72 -1.42 -10.90 21.62
C LYS A 72 -2.14 -11.92 22.50
N ARG A 73 -2.59 -13.07 21.96
CA ARG A 73 -3.17 -14.14 22.79
C ARG A 73 -2.13 -14.85 23.67
N TYR A 74 -0.94 -15.15 23.13
CA TYR A 74 0.08 -15.88 23.87
C TYR A 74 0.90 -14.99 24.82
N HIS A 75 1.11 -13.71 24.49
CA HIS A 75 1.90 -12.76 25.31
C HIS A 75 1.03 -11.74 26.06
N GLY A 76 -0.22 -11.53 25.67
CA GLY A 76 -1.19 -10.68 26.39
C GLY A 76 -1.84 -11.36 27.59
N GLY A 77 -1.45 -12.60 27.91
CA GLY A 77 -1.83 -13.35 29.11
C GLY A 77 -0.95 -13.07 30.34
N LYS A 78 -0.30 -11.90 30.40
CA LYS A 78 0.28 -11.37 31.64
C LYS A 78 -0.33 -10.01 31.95
N LYS A 79 -1.56 -10.03 32.43
CA LYS A 79 -2.02 -9.07 33.44
C LYS A 79 -2.20 -9.85 34.73
#